data_AF-A0A4W5MU54-F1
#
_entry.id   AF-A0A4W5MU54-F1
#
_cell.length_a   1.000
_cell.length_b   1.000
_cell.length_c   1.000
_cell.angle_alpha   90.00
_cell.angle_beta   90.00
_cell.angle_gamma   90.00
#
_symmetry.space_group_name_H-M   'P 1'
#
loop_
_entity.id
_entity.type
_entity.pdbx_description
1 polymer ?
#
loop_
_entity_poly.entity_id
_entity_poly.type
_entity_poly.pdbx_seq_one_letter_code
_entity_poly.pdbx_strand_id
1 'polypeptide(L)'
;MAATKQSKENDPADIVNQNAIHIETIKKENRSQKVYTLFSINPYKRLHILTNKPMTVLEKKPKPAFLRTIHMACLEPTKKYTHPQTESQEIGWISRPLIVSDRSDRRVNWSRQNSEITKYMDAAWRLKEHTEPRLELQPTRLN
;
A
#
# COMPACT_ATOMS: atom_id res chain seq x y z
N MET A 1 -59.01 -27.33 27.76
CA MET A 1 -58.23 -26.46 28.67
C MET A 1 -56.75 -26.78 28.47
N ALA A 2 -56.04 -25.97 27.69
CA ALA A 2 -54.60 -26.18 27.42
C ALA A 2 -53.78 -25.69 28.62
N ALA A 3 -52.97 -26.56 29.21
CA ALA A 3 -52.10 -26.21 30.32
C ALA A 3 -51.02 -25.23 29.85
N THR A 4 -50.97 -24.07 30.49
CA THR A 4 -49.96 -23.04 30.29
C THR A 4 -48.58 -23.57 30.70
N LYS A 5 -47.64 -23.66 29.74
CA LYS A 5 -46.23 -23.95 30.02
C LYS A 5 -45.65 -22.78 30.81
N GLN A 6 -45.36 -22.99 32.09
CA GLN A 6 -44.55 -22.07 32.89
C GLN A 6 -43.16 -21.96 32.25
N SER A 7 -42.75 -20.75 31.90
CA SER A 7 -41.38 -20.43 31.52
C SER A 7 -40.48 -20.67 32.73
N LYS A 8 -39.67 -21.74 32.69
CA LYS A 8 -38.55 -21.89 33.63
C LYS A 8 -37.65 -20.67 33.47
N GLU A 9 -37.52 -19.87 34.51
CA GLU A 9 -36.36 -18.99 34.65
C GLU A 9 -35.12 -19.86 34.53
N ASN A 10 -34.25 -19.52 33.57
CA ASN A 10 -33.00 -20.23 33.40
C ASN A 10 -32.07 -19.77 34.51
N ASP A 11 -31.72 -20.68 35.41
CA ASP A 11 -30.65 -20.45 36.39
C ASP A 11 -29.40 -19.92 35.66
N PRO A 12 -28.66 -18.97 36.26
CA PRO A 12 -27.46 -18.41 35.64
C PRO A 12 -26.52 -19.56 35.27
N ALA A 13 -26.12 -19.62 34.00
CA ALA A 13 -25.35 -20.73 33.49
C ALA A 13 -24.04 -20.91 34.28
N ASP A 14 -23.85 -22.10 34.85
CA ASP A 14 -22.63 -22.43 35.59
C ASP A 14 -21.43 -22.49 34.63
N ILE A 15 -20.68 -21.40 34.62
CA ILE A 15 -19.50 -21.20 33.76
C ILE A 15 -18.44 -22.25 34.06
N VAL A 16 -18.31 -22.70 35.32
CA VAL A 16 -17.32 -23.71 35.72
C VAL A 16 -17.66 -25.05 35.08
N ASN A 17 -18.93 -25.45 35.13
CA ASN A 17 -19.41 -26.67 34.51
C ASN A 17 -19.30 -26.63 32.97
N GLN A 18 -19.63 -25.50 32.34
CA GLN A 18 -19.47 -25.33 30.89
C GLN A 18 -18.00 -25.47 30.46
N ASN A 19 -17.08 -24.87 31.21
CA ASN A 19 -15.65 -24.99 30.95
C ASN A 19 -15.15 -26.43 31.13
N ALA A 20 -15.67 -27.16 32.13
CA ALA A 20 -15.34 -28.57 32.33
C ALA A 20 -15.77 -29.45 31.14
N ILE A 21 -16.98 -29.23 30.62
CA ILE A 21 -17.50 -29.92 29.42
C ILE A 21 -16.64 -29.58 28.20
N HIS A 22 -16.26 -28.32 28.03
CA HIS A 22 -15.45 -27.88 26.89
C HIS A 22 -14.05 -28.53 26.92
N ILE A 23 -13.40 -28.55 28.08
CA ILE A 23 -12.10 -29.21 28.27
C ILE A 23 -12.20 -30.71 27.97
N GLU A 24 -13.26 -31.38 28.44
CA GLU A 24 -13.49 -32.80 28.16
C GLU A 24 -13.68 -33.06 26.66
N THR A 25 -14.41 -32.18 25.97
CA THR A 25 -14.66 -32.27 24.53
C THR A 25 -13.37 -32.13 23.75
N ILE A 26 -12.55 -31.11 24.05
CA ILE A 26 -11.22 -30.94 23.44
C ILE A 26 -10.34 -32.18 23.67
N LYS A 27 -10.36 -32.75 24.88
CA LYS A 27 -9.59 -33.96 25.19
C LYS A 27 -10.04 -35.17 24.35
N LYS A 28 -11.35 -35.36 24.17
CA LYS A 28 -11.92 -36.44 23.34
C LYS A 28 -11.59 -36.25 21.86
N GLU A 29 -11.65 -35.01 21.38
CA GLU A 29 -11.30 -34.66 20.00
C GLU A 29 -9.80 -34.93 19.75
N ASN A 30 -8.92 -34.39 20.59
CA ASN A 30 -7.47 -34.62 20.49
C ASN A 30 -7.09 -36.10 20.59
N ARG A 31 -7.81 -36.90 21.39
CA ARG A 31 -7.60 -38.36 21.49
C ARG A 31 -7.97 -39.09 20.20
N SER A 32 -8.97 -38.61 19.47
CA SER A 32 -9.48 -39.25 18.24
C SER A 32 -8.86 -38.70 16.96
N GLN A 33 -8.18 -37.55 17.03
CA GLN A 33 -7.48 -36.95 15.92
C GLN A 33 -6.23 -37.77 15.53
N LYS A 34 -6.35 -38.55 14.45
CA LYS A 34 -5.21 -39.24 13.82
C LYS A 34 -4.56 -38.32 12.79
N VAL A 35 -3.41 -37.75 13.12
CA VAL A 35 -2.57 -37.03 12.16
C VAL A 35 -1.73 -38.05 11.40
N TYR A 36 -2.12 -38.36 10.18
CA TYR A 36 -1.25 -39.11 9.28
C TYR A 36 -0.09 -38.18 8.88
N THR A 37 1.15 -38.58 9.13
CA THR A 37 2.35 -37.81 8.75
C THR A 37 2.98 -38.34 7.47
N LEU A 38 2.61 -39.56 7.08
CA LEU A 38 3.09 -40.25 5.89
C LEU A 38 1.95 -40.36 4.88
N PHE A 39 1.81 -39.34 4.04
CA PHE A 39 0.96 -39.42 2.85
C PHE A 39 1.86 -39.79 1.68
N SER A 40 1.75 -41.01 1.16
CA SER A 40 2.34 -41.33 -0.14
C SER A 40 1.48 -40.69 -1.22
N ILE A 41 1.86 -39.51 -1.69
CA ILE A 41 1.26 -38.96 -2.92
C ILE A 41 1.50 -39.98 -4.02
N ASN A 42 0.43 -40.49 -4.63
CA ASN A 42 0.53 -41.52 -5.67
C ASN A 42 1.37 -40.99 -6.85
N PRO A 43 2.55 -41.57 -7.13
CA PRO A 43 3.46 -41.09 -8.18
C PRO A 43 2.88 -41.24 -9.60
N TYR A 44 1.82 -42.04 -9.78
CA TYR A 44 1.15 -42.23 -11.05
C TYR A 44 -0.05 -41.30 -11.27
N LYS A 45 -0.41 -40.47 -10.29
CA LYS A 45 -1.46 -39.45 -10.45
C LYS A 45 -0.82 -38.08 -10.61
N ARG A 46 -1.07 -37.45 -11.76
CA ARG A 46 -0.68 -36.04 -11.98
C ARG A 46 -1.46 -35.16 -11.02
N LEU A 47 -0.80 -34.65 -9.98
CA LEU A 47 -1.34 -33.55 -9.21
C LEU A 47 -1.40 -32.31 -10.10
N HIS A 48 -2.58 -31.72 -10.25
CA HIS A 48 -2.67 -30.39 -10.83
C HIS A 48 -1.82 -29.45 -9.98
N ILE A 49 -0.92 -28.70 -10.63
CA ILE A 49 -0.06 -27.72 -9.96
C ILE A 49 -0.99 -26.69 -9.34
N LEU A 50 -1.21 -26.81 -8.03
CA LEU A 50 -1.87 -25.76 -7.27
C LEU A 50 -0.94 -24.56 -7.35
N THR A 51 -1.37 -23.53 -8.06
CA THR A 51 -0.68 -22.24 -8.05
C THR A 51 -0.61 -21.76 -6.60
N ASN A 52 0.55 -21.26 -6.19
CA ASN A 52 0.71 -20.71 -4.86
C ASN A 52 -0.33 -19.61 -4.61
N LYS A 53 -0.67 -19.39 -3.34
CA LYS A 53 -1.60 -18.33 -2.94
C LYS A 53 -1.20 -17.02 -3.64
N PRO A 54 -2.13 -16.27 -4.23
CA PRO A 54 -1.81 -15.07 -5.02
C PRO A 54 -1.03 -14.00 -4.22
N MET A 55 -1.17 -14.02 -2.88
CA MET A 55 -0.46 -13.14 -1.95
C MET A 55 0.89 -13.67 -1.44
N THR A 56 1.35 -14.85 -1.87
CA THR A 56 2.74 -15.22 -1.58
C THR A 56 3.65 -14.33 -2.40
N VAL A 57 4.27 -13.35 -1.74
CA VAL A 57 5.39 -12.59 -2.29
C VAL A 57 6.52 -13.58 -2.53
N LEU A 58 6.59 -14.14 -3.73
CA LEU A 58 7.76 -14.92 -4.12
C LEU A 58 8.92 -13.94 -4.25
N GLU A 59 9.94 -14.10 -3.40
CA GLU A 59 11.26 -13.47 -3.56
C GLU A 59 12.03 -14.04 -4.77
N LYS A 60 11.37 -14.18 -5.91
CA LYS A 60 12.05 -14.49 -7.16
C LYS A 60 12.76 -13.22 -7.59
N LYS A 61 14.07 -13.15 -7.28
CA LYS A 61 14.96 -12.13 -7.81
C LYS A 61 14.70 -12.01 -9.33
N PRO A 62 14.40 -10.81 -9.84
CA PRO A 62 14.10 -10.64 -11.24
C PRO A 62 15.28 -11.13 -12.08
N LYS A 63 14.98 -11.77 -13.21
CA LYS A 63 16.00 -12.24 -14.14
C LYS A 63 16.87 -11.04 -14.57
N PRO A 64 18.20 -11.20 -14.73
CA PRO A 64 19.09 -10.09 -15.03
C PRO A 64 18.74 -9.37 -16.34
N ALA A 65 18.16 -10.07 -17.32
CA ALA A 65 17.68 -9.47 -18.55
C ALA A 65 16.57 -8.42 -18.31
N PHE A 66 15.66 -8.69 -17.37
CA PHE A 66 14.57 -7.77 -17.02
C PHE A 66 15.10 -6.50 -16.37
N LEU A 67 16.05 -6.64 -15.44
CA LEU A 67 16.72 -5.50 -14.80
C LEU A 67 17.45 -4.64 -15.83
N ARG A 68 18.13 -5.26 -16.81
CA ARG A 68 18.77 -4.52 -17.91
C ARG A 68 17.76 -3.72 -18.72
N THR A 69 16.60 -4.28 -19.05
CA THR A 69 15.57 -3.55 -19.78
C THR A 69 15.05 -2.36 -19.00
N ILE A 70 14.81 -2.50 -17.70
CA ILE A 70 14.39 -1.38 -16.84
C ILE A 70 15.48 -0.31 -16.79
N HIS A 71 16.73 -0.71 -16.54
CA HIS A 71 17.84 0.24 -16.50
C HIS A 71 17.99 0.97 -17.82
N MET A 72 17.92 0.27 -18.95
CA MET A 72 17.92 0.86 -20.29
C MET A 72 16.74 1.83 -20.45
N ALA A 73 15.53 1.48 -20.02
CA ALA A 73 14.36 2.36 -20.10
C ALA A 73 14.51 3.64 -19.24
N CYS A 74 15.22 3.56 -18.11
CA CYS A 74 15.47 4.71 -17.23
C CYS A 74 16.65 5.60 -17.66
N LEU A 75 17.47 5.19 -18.63
CA LEU A 75 18.56 6.03 -19.10
C LEU A 75 18.07 7.31 -19.78
N GLU A 76 18.88 8.37 -19.68
CA GLU A 76 18.67 9.63 -20.40
C GLU A 76 18.66 9.40 -21.92
N PRO A 77 17.85 10.18 -22.68
CA PRO A 77 17.81 10.08 -24.14
C PRO A 77 19.19 10.16 -24.81
N THR A 78 20.05 11.06 -24.34
CA THR A 78 21.42 11.27 -24.86
C THR A 78 22.34 10.07 -24.64
N LYS A 79 22.02 9.19 -23.68
CA LYS A 79 22.75 7.94 -23.43
C LYS A 79 22.20 6.76 -24.25
N LYS A 80 20.98 6.89 -24.78
CA LYS A 80 20.29 5.85 -25.56
C LYS A 80 20.51 6.00 -27.06
N TYR A 81 20.45 7.24 -27.55
CA TYR A 81 20.52 7.56 -28.96
C TYR A 81 21.64 8.57 -29.21
N THR A 82 22.26 8.47 -30.38
CA THR A 82 23.34 9.39 -30.80
C THR A 82 22.80 10.78 -31.14
N HIS A 83 21.56 10.86 -31.64
CA HIS A 83 20.91 12.07 -32.10
C HIS A 83 19.46 12.12 -31.58
N PRO A 84 18.89 13.33 -31.39
CA PRO A 84 17.49 13.47 -30.98
C PRO A 84 16.58 12.80 -32.00
N GLN A 85 15.56 12.09 -31.51
CA GLN A 85 14.60 11.39 -32.37
C GLN A 85 13.30 12.19 -32.59
N THR A 86 13.04 13.18 -31.73
CA THR A 86 11.86 14.04 -31.79
C THR A 86 12.26 15.50 -31.58
N GLU A 87 11.48 16.42 -32.14
CA GLU A 87 11.70 17.87 -32.00
C GLU A 87 11.78 18.30 -30.52
N SER A 88 10.93 17.72 -29.67
CA SER A 88 10.94 17.97 -28.23
C SER A 88 12.25 17.56 -27.54
N GLN A 89 12.96 16.56 -28.06
CA GLN A 89 14.25 16.15 -27.54
C GLN A 89 15.37 17.12 -27.94
N GLU A 90 15.23 17.84 -29.06
CA GLU A 90 16.24 18.79 -29.54
C GLU A 90 16.48 19.93 -28.53
N ILE A 91 15.40 20.47 -27.96
CA ILE A 91 15.43 21.60 -27.01
C ILE A 91 16.32 21.30 -25.79
N GLY A 92 16.34 20.04 -25.34
CA GLY A 92 17.08 19.60 -24.15
C GLY A 92 18.28 18.68 -24.44
N TRP A 93 18.64 18.49 -25.72
CA TRP A 93 19.63 17.47 -26.10
C TRP A 93 21.02 17.77 -25.53
N ILE A 94 21.40 19.05 -25.55
CA ILE A 94 22.65 19.57 -24.97
C ILE A 94 22.27 20.45 -23.78
N SER A 95 22.11 19.85 -22.60
CA SER A 95 21.74 20.55 -21.37
C SER A 95 22.92 21.14 -20.60
N ARG A 96 24.15 20.85 -21.03
CA ARG A 96 25.36 21.39 -20.40
C ARG A 96 25.48 22.88 -20.72
N PRO A 97 25.54 23.76 -19.71
CA PRO A 97 25.69 25.19 -19.95
C PRO A 97 27.06 25.47 -20.57
N LEU A 98 27.11 26.38 -21.54
CA LEU A 98 28.36 26.79 -22.18
C LEU A 98 29.31 27.51 -21.21
N ILE A 99 28.74 28.17 -20.20
CA ILE A 99 29.47 28.88 -19.14
C ILE A 99 29.16 28.16 -17.82
N VAL A 100 30.19 27.74 -17.10
CA VAL A 100 30.02 27.16 -15.77
C VAL A 100 29.53 28.25 -14.83
N SER A 101 28.26 28.19 -14.45
CA SER A 101 27.70 29.13 -13.49
C SER A 101 28.07 28.69 -12.07
N ASP A 102 28.89 29.49 -11.38
CA ASP A 102 29.15 29.30 -9.96
C ASP A 102 27.93 29.77 -9.16
N ARG A 103 27.15 28.82 -8.63
CA ARG A 103 25.99 29.12 -7.78
C ARG A 103 26.38 29.44 -6.34
N SER A 104 27.64 29.30 -5.96
CA SER A 104 28.12 29.67 -4.62
C SER A 104 28.39 31.17 -4.49
N ASP A 105 28.59 31.87 -5.61
CA ASP A 105 28.85 33.30 -5.60
C ASP A 105 27.59 34.10 -5.19
N ARG A 106 27.63 34.63 -3.96
CA ARG A 106 26.56 35.47 -3.39
C ARG A 106 26.43 36.84 -4.07
N ARG A 107 27.41 37.24 -4.89
CA ARG A 107 27.36 38.49 -5.66
C ARG A 107 26.47 38.42 -6.88
N VAL A 108 26.12 37.21 -7.34
CA VAL A 108 25.33 37.00 -8.57
C VAL A 108 24.12 36.13 -8.29
N ASN A 109 24.21 35.20 -7.34
CA ASN A 109 23.12 34.28 -7.02
C ASN A 109 22.26 34.78 -5.85
N TRP A 110 21.17 35.50 -6.18
CA TRP A 110 20.15 35.94 -5.21
C TRP A 110 18.86 35.14 -5.30
N SER A 111 18.94 33.83 -5.06
CA SER A 111 17.74 32.99 -4.98
C SER A 111 16.79 33.48 -3.87
N ARG A 112 15.48 33.53 -4.15
CA ARG A 112 14.47 33.83 -3.13
C ARG A 112 14.42 32.67 -2.13
N GLN A 113 14.45 32.99 -0.84
CA GLN A 113 14.41 32.00 0.24
C GLN A 113 13.20 32.28 1.13
N ASN A 114 12.46 31.24 1.51
CA ASN A 114 11.30 31.40 2.39
C ASN A 114 11.78 31.61 3.82
N SER A 115 11.32 32.69 4.45
CA SER A 115 11.52 32.92 5.89
C SER A 115 10.59 32.02 6.71
N GLU A 116 10.85 31.91 8.01
CA GLU A 116 9.98 31.19 8.95
C GLU A 116 8.55 31.73 8.92
N ILE A 117 8.41 33.05 8.81
CA ILE A 117 7.12 33.74 8.71
C ILE A 117 6.37 33.32 7.45
N THR A 118 7.06 33.31 6.29
CA THR A 118 6.44 32.88 5.03
C THR A 118 6.01 31.42 5.08
N LYS A 119 6.85 30.53 5.65
CA LYS A 119 6.50 29.11 5.82
C LYS A 119 5.32 28.90 6.77
N TYR A 120 5.29 29.63 7.88
CA TYR A 120 4.19 29.59 8.85
C TYR A 120 2.87 30.03 8.20
N MET A 121 2.89 31.17 7.49
CA MET A 121 1.71 31.67 6.80
C MET A 121 1.25 30.68 5.72
N ASP A 122 2.16 30.14 4.90
CA ASP A 122 1.83 29.12 3.90
C ASP A 122 1.15 27.87 4.51
N ALA A 123 1.56 27.45 5.72
CA ALA A 123 0.94 26.35 6.43
C ALA A 123 -0.45 26.73 7.00
N ALA A 124 -0.56 27.93 7.58
CA ALA A 124 -1.82 28.46 8.09
C ALA A 124 -2.87 28.62 6.99
N TRP A 125 -2.47 29.08 5.79
CA TRP A 125 -3.35 29.19 4.63
C TRP A 125 -3.84 27.83 4.13
N ARG A 126 -2.97 26.83 4.03
CA ARG A 126 -3.39 25.45 3.69
C ARG A 126 -4.38 24.87 4.69
N LEU A 127 -4.13 25.09 5.99
CA LEU A 127 -5.05 24.64 7.04
C LEU A 127 -6.41 25.34 6.92
N LYS A 128 -6.41 26.64 6.64
CA LYS A 128 -7.63 27.42 6.39
C LYS A 128 -8.43 26.85 5.21
N GLU A 129 -7.80 26.55 4.08
CA GLU A 129 -8.46 25.95 2.91
C GLU A 129 -9.07 24.57 3.21
N HIS A 130 -8.45 23.78 4.09
CA HIS A 130 -8.99 22.48 4.52
C HIS A 130 -10.11 22.60 5.55
N THR A 131 -10.10 23.65 6.37
CA THR A 131 -11.04 23.83 7.49
C THR A 131 -12.28 24.62 7.08
N GLU A 132 -12.13 25.58 6.16
CA GLU A 132 -13.24 26.31 5.55
C GLU A 132 -13.60 25.61 4.23
N PRO A 133 -14.61 24.71 4.19
CA PRO A 133 -15.21 24.37 2.91
C PRO A 133 -15.70 25.68 2.29
N ARG A 134 -15.48 25.84 0.97
CA ARG A 134 -15.88 26.98 0.14
C ARG A 134 -17.39 27.25 0.25
N LEU A 135 -17.81 27.83 1.36
CA LEU A 135 -19.12 28.38 1.60
C LEU A 135 -19.05 29.81 1.04
N GLU A 136 -20.02 30.11 0.16
CA GLU A 136 -20.28 31.41 -0.48
C GLU A 136 -19.86 31.53 -1.96
N LEU A 137 -20.73 30.97 -2.81
CA LEU A 137 -21.32 31.72 -3.92
C LEU A 137 -22.84 31.45 -3.91
N GLN A 138 -23.54 31.91 -2.89
CA GLN A 138 -24.99 32.12 -3.01
C GLN A 138 -25.16 33.50 -3.65
N PRO A 139 -25.73 33.63 -4.87
CA PRO A 139 -26.02 34.94 -5.42
C PRO A 139 -27.10 35.58 -4.55
N THR A 140 -26.75 36.65 -3.84
CA THR A 140 -27.71 37.51 -3.17
C THR A 140 -28.69 38.02 -4.22
N ARG A 141 -29.89 37.43 -4.26
CA ARG A 141 -31.00 37.99 -5.03
C ARG A 141 -31.34 39.33 -4.38
N LEU A 142 -31.04 40.40 -5.11
CA LEU A 142 -31.51 41.75 -4.80
C LEU A 142 -33.05 41.71 -4.85
N ASN A 143 -33.69 42.02 -3.72
CA ASN A 143 -35.11 42.36 -3.65
C ASN A 143 -35.28 43.86 -3.95
#